data_AF-A0A7L9BNP3-F1
#
_entry.id   AF-A0A7L9BNP3-F1
#
_cell.length_a   1.000
_cell.length_b   1.000
_cell.length_c   1.000
_cell.angle_alpha   90.00
_cell.angle_beta   90.00
_cell.angle_gamma   90.00
#
_symmetry.space_group_name_H-M   'P 1'
#
loop_
_entity.id
_entity.type
_entity.pdbx_description
1 polymer ?
#
loop_
_entity_poly.entity_id
_entity_poly.type
_entity_poly.pdbx_seq_one_letter_code
_entity_poly.pdbx_strand_id
1 'polypeptide(L)'
;MASSFKGLDMFGSGPHRFAVGRRGQFVVSGPALGVWTPETYPLGLVELEVVVKGRLVSSSEAGLWAQRDAVVAQLLNPPTRGTLIDHHGRAWTQMSFITYEEGDRTDRGRARSVGYTAVFRRFTTDPG
;
A
#
# COMPACT_ATOMS: atom_id res chain seq x y z
N MET A 1 3.93 -8.61 16.61
CA MET A 1 4.75 -9.22 15.53
C MET A 1 5.26 -8.09 14.64
N ALA A 2 6.38 -8.26 13.94
CA ALA A 2 6.85 -7.26 12.98
C ALA A 2 5.96 -7.27 11.72
N SER A 3 5.63 -6.09 11.20
CA SER A 3 4.99 -5.94 9.89
C SER A 3 5.98 -6.32 8.78
N SER A 4 5.52 -6.94 7.69
CA SER A 4 6.42 -7.34 6.61
C SER A 4 5.73 -7.42 5.24
N PHE A 5 6.53 -7.34 4.18
CA PHE A 5 6.13 -7.67 2.82
C PHE A 5 7.15 -8.64 2.22
N LYS A 6 6.68 -9.78 1.69
CA LYS A 6 7.56 -10.89 1.23
C LYS A 6 8.57 -11.36 2.29
N GLY A 7 8.18 -11.25 3.57
CA GLY A 7 9.06 -11.59 4.69
C GLY A 7 10.12 -10.52 5.04
N LEU A 8 10.18 -9.41 4.29
CA LEU A 8 11.07 -8.29 4.59
C LEU A 8 10.36 -7.27 5.48
N ASP A 9 11.06 -6.81 6.53
CA ASP A 9 10.58 -5.71 7.36
C ASP A 9 10.91 -4.36 6.70
N MET A 10 9.91 -3.80 6.01
CA MET A 10 10.00 -2.51 5.34
C MET A 10 9.51 -1.34 6.20
N PHE A 11 8.84 -1.62 7.33
CA PHE A 11 8.05 -0.62 8.06
C PHE A 11 8.40 -0.52 9.54
N GLY A 12 9.21 -1.45 10.07
CA GLY A 12 9.49 -1.60 11.50
C GLY A 12 10.43 -0.55 12.09
N SER A 13 11.02 0.32 11.28
CA SER A 13 11.88 1.39 11.80
C SER A 13 11.13 2.50 12.54
N GLY A 14 9.81 2.62 12.35
CA GLY A 14 9.01 3.64 13.01
C GLY A 14 7.50 3.35 13.04
N PRO A 15 6.71 4.23 13.67
CA PRO A 15 5.28 4.05 13.80
C PRO A 15 4.58 4.10 12.44
N HIS A 16 3.64 3.18 12.22
CA HIS A 16 2.87 3.09 10.99
C HIS A 16 1.49 2.48 11.23
N ARG A 17 0.56 2.74 10.32
CA ARG A 17 -0.82 2.25 10.35
C ARG A 17 -1.23 1.67 9.01
N PHE A 18 -2.05 0.63 9.06
CA PHE A 18 -2.66 0.01 7.89
C PHE A 18 -4.11 0.45 7.76
N ALA A 19 -4.51 0.84 6.56
CA ALA A 19 -5.88 1.11 6.20
C ALA A 19 -6.26 0.24 5.01
N VAL A 20 -7.40 -0.42 5.10
CA VAL A 20 -7.96 -1.17 3.98
C VAL A 20 -8.78 -0.20 3.13
N GLY A 21 -8.56 -0.21 1.82
CA GLY A 21 -9.32 0.57 0.86
C GLY A 21 -10.73 0.02 0.63
N ARG A 22 -11.36 0.45 -0.46
CA ARG A 22 -12.71 0.01 -0.82
C ARG A 22 -12.75 -1.50 -1.11
N ARG A 23 -13.88 -2.13 -0.83
CA ARG A 23 -14.16 -3.55 -1.12
C ARG A 23 -15.59 -3.67 -1.66
N GLY A 24 -15.80 -4.56 -2.63
CA GLY A 24 -17.12 -4.83 -3.20
C GLY A 24 -17.12 -4.84 -4.72
N GLN A 25 -18.32 -4.73 -5.30
CA GLN A 25 -18.52 -4.65 -6.74
C GLN A 25 -18.39 -3.21 -7.20
N PHE A 26 -17.63 -2.97 -8.27
CA PHE A 26 -17.71 -1.71 -9.01
C PHE A 26 -18.94 -1.76 -9.92
N VAL A 27 -19.82 -0.80 -9.72
CA VAL A 27 -21.15 -0.76 -10.32
C VAL A 27 -21.39 0.62 -10.90
N VAL A 28 -21.87 0.68 -12.14
CA VAL A 28 -22.21 1.93 -12.82
C VAL A 28 -23.70 1.95 -13.18
N SER A 29 -24.30 3.14 -13.15
CA SER A 29 -25.68 3.33 -13.62
C SER A 29 -25.72 3.35 -15.15
N GLY A 30 -26.80 2.79 -15.72
CA GLY A 30 -27.06 2.89 -17.14
C GLY A 30 -27.41 4.33 -17.59
N PRO A 31 -27.28 4.64 -18.89
CA PRO A 31 -27.65 5.95 -19.42
C PRO A 31 -29.15 6.20 -19.27
N ALA A 32 -29.54 7.35 -18.71
CA ALA A 32 -30.93 7.76 -18.60
C ALA A 32 -31.35 8.57 -19.84
N LEU A 33 -32.07 7.96 -20.78
CA LEU A 33 -32.66 8.63 -21.94
C LEU A 33 -34.18 8.74 -21.77
N GLY A 34 -34.65 9.81 -21.11
CA GLY A 34 -36.05 10.26 -21.12
C GLY A 34 -37.09 9.38 -20.40
N VAL A 35 -36.78 8.11 -20.12
CA VAL A 35 -37.62 7.19 -19.34
C VAL A 35 -36.80 6.69 -18.15
N TRP A 36 -37.38 6.76 -16.95
CA TRP A 36 -36.76 6.32 -15.71
C TRP A 36 -36.76 4.79 -15.65
N THR A 37 -35.79 4.16 -16.28
CA THR A 37 -35.49 2.73 -16.09
C THR A 37 -34.24 2.62 -15.22
N PRO A 38 -34.34 2.22 -13.95
CA PRO A 38 -33.16 2.03 -13.11
C PRO A 38 -32.40 0.81 -13.63
N GLU A 39 -31.32 1.05 -14.37
CA GLU A 39 -30.42 0.01 -14.84
C GLU A 39 -29.05 0.17 -14.21
N THR A 40 -28.42 -0.96 -13.90
CA THR A 40 -27.20 -1.01 -13.09
C THR A 40 -26.31 -2.12 -13.65
N TYR A 41 -25.09 -1.77 -14.05
CA TYR A 41 -24.16 -2.69 -14.68
C TYR A 41 -22.98 -3.01 -13.74
N PRO A 42 -22.77 -4.28 -13.37
CA PRO A 42 -21.58 -4.69 -12.62
C PRO A 42 -20.35 -4.74 -13.55
N LEU A 43 -19.29 -4.02 -13.21
CA LEU A 43 -18.04 -3.97 -13.98
C LEU A 43 -16.92 -4.86 -13.42
N GLY A 44 -17.13 -5.46 -12.25
CA GLY A 44 -16.18 -6.38 -11.62
C GLY A 44 -15.97 -6.07 -10.14
N LEU A 45 -15.16 -6.88 -9.47
CA LEU A 45 -14.75 -6.60 -8.11
C LEU A 45 -13.70 -5.49 -8.10
N VAL A 46 -13.82 -4.56 -7.14
CA VAL A 46 -12.71 -3.64 -6.87
C VAL A 46 -11.52 -4.43 -6.33
N GLU A 47 -10.34 -4.07 -6.78
CA GLU A 47 -9.10 -4.64 -6.27
C GLU A 47 -8.96 -4.37 -4.78
N LEU A 48 -8.47 -5.36 -4.04
CA LEU A 48 -8.19 -5.16 -2.63
C LEU A 48 -6.99 -4.22 -2.52
N GLU A 49 -7.22 -3.05 -1.95
CA GLU A 49 -6.18 -2.08 -1.65
C GLU A 49 -5.86 -2.07 -0.15
N VAL A 50 -4.59 -2.01 0.19
CA VAL A 50 -4.09 -1.77 1.54
C VAL A 50 -3.10 -0.62 1.49
N VAL A 51 -3.38 0.43 2.26
CA VAL A 51 -2.57 1.63 2.35
C VAL A 51 -1.84 1.62 3.69
N VAL A 52 -0.52 1.71 3.65
CA VAL A 52 0.34 1.83 4.83
C VAL A 52 0.82 3.27 4.94
N LYS A 53 0.50 3.94 6.03
CA LYS A 53 1.00 5.30 6.32
C LYS A 53 1.84 5.28 7.56
N GLY A 54 3.06 5.81 7.50
CA GLY A 54 3.98 5.72 8.63
C GLY A 54 5.15 6.70 8.55
N ARG A 55 6.16 6.41 9.37
CA ARG A 55 7.45 7.10 9.32
C ARG A 55 8.58 6.08 9.29
N LEU A 56 9.56 6.31 8.42
CA LEU A 56 10.89 5.71 8.53
C LEU A 56 11.70 6.53 9.54
N VAL A 57 12.42 5.87 10.44
CA VAL A 57 13.22 6.53 11.47
C VAL A 57 14.62 5.91 11.53
N SER A 58 15.64 6.76 11.61
CA SER A 58 17.04 6.36 11.75
C SER A 58 17.81 7.36 12.62
N SER A 59 18.87 6.89 13.30
CA SER A 59 19.82 7.75 14.02
C SER A 59 20.85 8.43 13.11
N SER A 60 20.96 7.98 11.86
CA SER A 60 21.90 8.49 10.86
C SER A 60 21.21 8.77 9.52
N GLU A 61 21.74 9.73 8.76
CA GLU A 61 21.25 10.03 7.41
C GLU A 61 21.44 8.85 6.46
N ALA A 62 22.62 8.22 6.51
CA ALA A 62 22.92 7.02 5.74
C ALA A 62 21.96 5.86 6.06
N GLY A 63 21.58 5.67 7.33
CA GLY A 63 20.61 4.64 7.71
C GLY A 63 19.20 4.96 7.22
N LEU A 64 18.82 6.25 7.17
CA LEU A 64 17.52 6.65 6.60
C LEU A 64 17.50 6.38 5.08
N TRP A 65 18.60 6.67 4.38
CA TRP A 65 18.76 6.33 2.96
C TRP A 65 18.69 4.83 2.72
N ALA A 66 19.40 4.01 3.50
CA ALA A 66 19.35 2.56 3.37
C ALA A 66 17.92 2.00 3.53
N GLN A 67 17.12 2.57 4.44
CA GLN A 67 15.71 2.20 4.60
C GLN A 67 14.87 2.57 3.37
N ARG A 68 15.07 3.77 2.80
CA ARG A 68 14.40 4.20 1.58
C ARG A 68 14.74 3.30 0.40
N ASP A 69 16.03 3.01 0.22
CA ASP A 69 16.51 2.15 -0.86
C ASP A 69 15.95 0.73 -0.73
N ALA A 70 15.87 0.20 0.49
CA ALA A 70 15.26 -1.11 0.76
C ALA A 70 13.77 -1.15 0.39
N VAL A 71 13.03 -0.06 0.65
CA VAL A 71 11.61 0.06 0.27
C VAL A 71 11.49 0.15 -1.26
N VAL A 72 12.26 1.04 -1.90
CA VAL A 72 12.23 1.25 -3.36
C VAL A 72 12.67 0.00 -4.12
N ALA A 73 13.60 -0.80 -3.59
CA ALA A 73 14.02 -2.08 -4.19
C ALA A 73 12.86 -3.09 -4.32
N GLN A 74 11.75 -2.90 -3.60
CA GLN A 74 10.55 -3.75 -3.72
C GLN A 74 9.53 -3.22 -4.74
N LEU A 75 9.70 -1.99 -5.24
CA LEU A 75 8.90 -1.43 -6.34
C LEU A 75 9.45 -1.93 -7.69
N LEU A 76 8.93 -3.07 -8.14
CA LEU A 76 9.35 -3.73 -9.37
C LEU A 76 8.36 -3.49 -10.51
N ASN A 77 8.86 -3.53 -11.74
CA ASN A 77 8.07 -3.50 -12.97
C ASN A 77 8.43 -4.72 -13.85
N PRO A 78 7.52 -5.69 -14.04
CA PRO A 78 6.15 -5.73 -13.51
C PRO A 78 6.10 -5.94 -11.98
N PRO A 79 5.01 -5.51 -11.29
CA PRO A 79 4.87 -5.71 -9.85
C PRO A 79 4.82 -7.20 -9.49
N THR A 80 5.68 -7.60 -8.56
CA THR A 80 5.73 -8.99 -8.07
C THR A 80 4.88 -9.18 -6.82
N ARG A 81 4.16 -10.30 -6.79
CA ARG A 81 3.23 -10.64 -5.71
C ARG A 81 3.96 -11.11 -4.45
N GLY A 82 3.34 -10.87 -3.30
CA GLY A 82 3.83 -11.29 -2.00
C GLY A 82 2.74 -11.31 -0.93
N THR A 83 3.11 -11.72 0.27
CA THR A 83 2.26 -11.59 1.46
C THR A 83 2.62 -10.32 2.20
N LEU A 84 1.63 -9.48 2.45
CA LEU A 84 1.70 -8.31 3.33
C LEU A 84 1.16 -8.70 4.71
N ILE A 85 1.91 -8.41 5.77
CA ILE A 85 1.55 -8.72 7.15
C ILE A 85 1.61 -7.45 7.99
N ASP A 86 0.58 -7.17 8.78
CA ASP A 86 0.58 -6.04 9.74
C ASP A 86 1.15 -6.42 11.12
N HIS A 87 1.33 -5.43 11.99
CA HIS A 87 1.88 -5.64 13.33
C HIS A 87 0.95 -6.42 14.28
N HIS A 88 -0.33 -6.60 13.91
CA HIS A 88 -1.33 -7.41 14.60
C HIS A 88 -1.43 -8.84 14.05
N GLY A 89 -0.63 -9.20 13.04
CA GLY A 89 -0.62 -10.53 12.44
C GLY A 89 -1.70 -10.75 11.38
N ARG A 90 -2.42 -9.71 10.93
CA ARG A 90 -3.30 -9.84 9.76
C ARG A 90 -2.45 -9.98 8.52
N ALA A 91 -2.80 -10.94 7.68
CA ALA A 91 -2.08 -11.26 6.46
C ALA A 91 -2.97 -11.06 5.23
N TRP A 92 -2.42 -10.42 4.21
CA TRP A 92 -3.00 -10.31 2.88
C TRP A 92 -2.06 -10.97 1.88
N THR A 93 -2.52 -12.05 1.25
CA THR A 93 -1.76 -12.78 0.24
C THR A 93 -1.95 -12.17 -1.14
N GLN A 94 -1.00 -12.45 -2.06
CA GLN A 94 -1.05 -12.00 -3.46
C GLN A 94 -1.13 -10.47 -3.61
N MET A 95 -0.57 -9.73 -2.66
CA MET A 95 -0.45 -8.28 -2.74
C MET A 95 0.77 -7.91 -3.57
N SER A 96 0.66 -6.88 -4.38
CA SER A 96 1.75 -6.24 -5.13
C SER A 96 2.00 -4.85 -4.57
N PHE A 97 3.26 -4.43 -4.52
CA PHE A 97 3.63 -3.09 -4.08
C PHE A 97 3.54 -2.12 -5.27
N ILE A 98 2.69 -1.09 -5.17
CA ILE A 98 2.30 -0.26 -6.32
C ILE A 98 2.92 1.12 -6.27
N THR A 99 2.80 1.81 -5.13
CA THR A 99 3.36 3.15 -4.98
C THR A 99 4.01 3.32 -3.62
N TYR A 100 5.07 4.11 -3.60
CA TYR A 100 5.70 4.64 -2.40
C TYR A 100 5.86 6.14 -2.59
N GLU A 101 5.28 6.91 -1.69
CA GLU A 101 5.37 8.35 -1.68
C GLU A 101 5.97 8.80 -0.35
N GLU A 102 7.07 9.54 -0.43
CA GLU A 102 7.66 10.20 0.73
C GLU A 102 6.85 11.44 1.09
N GLY A 103 6.61 11.62 2.39
CA GLY A 103 6.04 12.83 2.96
C GLY A 103 7.10 13.66 3.68
N ASP A 104 6.64 14.53 4.58
CA ASP A 104 7.53 15.49 5.24
C ASP A 104 8.65 14.83 6.06
N ARG A 105 9.87 15.32 5.82
CA ARG A 105 11.04 15.03 6.66
C ARG A 105 10.90 15.74 8.00
N THR A 106 11.33 15.07 9.06
CA THR A 106 11.41 15.66 10.39
C THR A 106 12.65 15.13 11.09
N ASP A 107 13.52 16.04 11.49
CA ASP A 107 14.70 15.76 12.31
C ASP A 107 14.39 16.22 13.74
N ARG A 108 14.36 15.29 14.69
CA ARG A 108 14.06 15.57 16.11
C ARG A 108 15.17 15.00 16.99
N GLY A 109 15.95 15.88 17.60
CA GLY A 109 17.11 15.49 18.39
C GLY A 109 18.15 14.78 17.52
N ARG A 110 18.52 13.54 17.88
CA ARG A 110 19.44 12.70 17.09
C ARG A 110 18.73 11.76 16.10
N ALA A 111 17.40 11.78 16.06
CA ALA A 111 16.62 10.95 15.16
C ALA A 111 16.20 11.73 13.91
N ARG A 112 16.45 11.13 12.74
CA ARG A 112 15.99 11.60 11.44
C ARG A 112 14.83 10.74 11.00
N SER A 113 13.81 11.35 10.41
CA SER A 113 12.64 10.60 9.94
C SER A 113 12.01 11.19 8.70
N VAL A 114 11.40 10.34 7.89
CA VAL A 114 10.57 10.74 6.74
C VAL A 114 9.21 10.09 6.85
N GLY A 115 8.14 10.86 6.63
CA GLY A 115 6.80 10.30 6.47
C GLY A 115 6.72 9.48 5.19
N TYR A 116 5.82 8.50 5.12
CA TYR A 116 5.54 7.82 3.86
C TYR A 116 4.09 7.36 3.74
N THR A 117 3.66 7.17 2.49
CA THR A 117 2.48 6.41 2.10
C THR A 117 2.90 5.31 1.13
N ALA A 118 2.59 4.06 1.46
CA ALA A 118 2.83 2.90 0.62
C ALA A 118 1.50 2.24 0.25
N VAL A 119 1.25 1.99 -1.03
CA VAL A 119 0.01 1.37 -1.52
C VAL A 119 0.29 -0.02 -2.03
N PHE A 120 -0.47 -0.98 -1.53
CA PHE A 120 -0.47 -2.36 -1.96
C PHE A 120 -1.80 -2.70 -2.60
N ARG A 121 -1.78 -3.47 -3.70
CA ARG A 121 -2.98 -3.97 -4.35
C ARG A 121 -2.92 -5.46 -4.64
N ARG A 122 -4.03 -6.14 -4.46
CA ARG A 122 -4.25 -7.48 -5.03
C ARG A 122 -5.12 -7.33 -6.25
N PHE A 123 -4.47 -7.42 -7.41
CA PHE A 123 -5.11 -7.41 -8.71
C PHE A 123 -6.07 -8.59 -8.85
N THR A 124 -7.24 -8.35 -9.44
CA THR A 124 -8.25 -9.38 -9.71
C THR A 124 -7.96 -10.16 -10.98
N THR A 125 -7.13 -9.62 -11.84
CA THR A 125 -6.58 -10.24 -13.07
C THR A 125 -5.06 -10.14 -13.03
N ASP A 126 -4.36 -11.00 -13.75
CA ASP A 126 -2.90 -10.90 -13.82
C ASP A 126 -2.50 -9.54 -14.44
N PRO A 127 -1.63 -8.75 -13.77
CA PRO A 127 -0.98 -7.64 -14.45
C PRO A 127 -0.01 -8.28 -15.45
N GLY A 128 -0.28 -8.09 -16.75
CA GLY A 128 0.54 -8.63 -17.84
C GLY A 128 1.97 -8.13 -17.83
#